data_AF-A0A836RLV8-F1
#
_entry.id   AF-A0A836RLV8-F1
#
_cell.length_a   1.000
_cell.length_b   1.000
_cell.length_c   1.000
_cell.angle_alpha   90.00
_cell.angle_beta   90.00
_cell.angle_gamma   90.00
#
_symmetry.space_group_name_H-M   'P 1'
#
loop_
_entity.id
_entity.type
_entity.pdbx_description
1 polymer ?
#
loop_
_entity_poly.entity_id
_entity_poly.type
_entity_poly.pdbx_seq_one_letter_code
_entity_poly.pdbx_strand_id
1 'polypeptide(L)' 'KQRRILVRYMNYPGHGDGLRITVGTDRQIDTLIETLTGLLAQ' A
#
# COMPACT_ATOMS: atom_id res chain seq x y z
N LYS A 1 11.59 0.58 1.96
CA LYS A 1 11.56 0.83 3.43
C LYS A 1 11.44 2.31 3.82
N GLN A 2 11.83 3.27 2.98
CA GLN A 2 11.89 4.71 3.31
C GLN A 2 10.62 5.30 3.97
N ARG A 3 9.41 4.83 3.59
CA ARG A 3 8.14 5.36 4.13
C ARG A 3 7.59 4.57 5.33
N ARG A 4 8.34 3.60 5.86
CA ARG A 4 7.92 2.66 6.93
C ARG A 4 6.62 1.87 6.68
N ILE A 5 6.06 1.94 5.47
CA ILE A 5 4.97 1.08 5.02
C ILE A 5 5.55 -0.25 4.54
N LEU A 6 5.15 -1.36 5.17
CA LEU A 6 5.52 -2.70 4.73
C LEU A 6 4.57 -3.14 3.62
N VAL A 7 5.13 -3.35 2.43
CA VAL A 7 4.37 -3.78 1.26
C VAL A 7 4.91 -5.14 0.81
N ARG A 8 4.00 -6.05 0.48
CA ARG A 8 4.33 -7.28 -0.25
C ARG A 8 3.73 -7.20 -1.64
N TYR A 9 4.57 -7.38 -2.65
CA TYR A 9 4.09 -7.60 -4.00
C TYR A 9 3.59 -9.05 -4.13
N MET A 10 2.46 -9.20 -4.78
CA MET A 10 1.76 -10.44 -4.99
C MET A 10 1.41 -10.53 -6.48
N ASN A 11 1.59 -11.70 -7.07
CA ASN A 11 0.97 -12.03 -8.34
C ASN A 11 -0.25 -12.89 -8.04
N TYR A 12 -1.44 -12.31 -8.14
CA TYR A 12 -2.69 -12.99 -7.86
C TYR A 12 -3.16 -13.75 -9.10
N PRO A 13 -3.37 -15.08 -9.03
CA PRO A 13 -3.83 -15.85 -10.18
C PRO A 13 -5.13 -15.27 -10.76
N GLY A 14 -5.13 -14.96 -12.05
CA GLY A 14 -6.29 -14.38 -12.75
C GLY A 14 -6.52 -12.88 -12.56
N HIS A 15 -5.80 -12.22 -11.63
CA HIS A 15 -5.92 -10.78 -11.36
C HIS A 15 -4.63 -10.00 -11.65
N GLY A 16 -3.51 -10.70 -11.82
CA GLY A 16 -2.21 -10.10 -12.14
C GLY A 16 -1.55 -9.46 -10.93
N ASP A 17 -0.88 -8.34 -11.17
CA ASP A 17 -0.06 -7.64 -10.18
C ASP A 17 -0.91 -7.02 -9.07
N GLY A 18 -0.52 -7.26 -7.82
CA GLY A 18 -1.21 -6.71 -6.66
C GLY A 18 -0.28 -6.44 -5.49
N LEU A 19 -0.73 -5.55 -4.60
CA LEU A 19 -0.03 -5.22 -3.37
C LEU A 19 -0.84 -5.72 -2.18
N ARG A 20 -0.17 -6.39 -1.24
CA ARG A 20 -0.73 -6.72 0.07
C ARG A 20 -0.08 -5.83 1.12
N ILE A 21 -0.91 -5.04 1.80
CA ILE A 21 -0.49 -4.09 2.83
C ILE A 21 -1.31 -4.38 4.08
N THR A 22 -0.64 -4.55 5.22
CA THR A 22 -1.29 -4.73 6.52
C THR A 22 -1.26 -3.40 7.27
N VAL A 23 -2.41 -3.01 7.80
CA VAL A 23 -2.62 -1.80 8.62
C VAL A 23 -3.24 -2.23 9.95
N GLY A 24 -2.82 -1.62 11.04
CA GLY A 24 -3.22 -1.99 12.40
C GLY A 24 -4.01 -0.93 13.15
N THR A 25 -4.03 0.33 12.69
CA THR A 25 -4.80 1.42 13.30
C THR A 25 -5.39 2.35 12.25
N ASP A 26 -6.44 3.10 12.61
CA ASP A 26 -7.10 4.06 11.71
C ASP A 26 -6.11 5.11 11.18
N ARG A 27 -5.25 5.65 12.06
CA ARG A 27 -4.19 6.57 11.63
C ARG A 27 -3.22 5.96 10.61
N GLN A 28 -2.98 4.65 10.67
CA GLN A 28 -2.14 3.98 9.68
C GLN A 28 -2.87 3.83 8.33
N ILE A 29 -4.19 3.69 8.33
CA ILE A 29 -5.02 3.71 7.11
C ILE A 29 -4.93 5.10 6.46
N ASP A 30 -5.14 6.16 7.24
CA ASP A 30 -5.08 7.55 6.72
C ASP A 30 -3.72 7.83 6.08
N THR A 31 -2.64 7.49 6.79
CA THR A 31 -1.27 7.67 6.31
C THR A 31 -1.01 6.88 5.02
N LEU A 32 -1.55 5.66 4.93
CA LEU A 32 -1.41 4.82 3.73
C LEU A 32 -2.10 5.45 2.53
N ILE A 33 -3.36 5.87 2.68
CA ILE A 33 -4.16 6.46 1.60
C ILE A 33 -3.53 7.77 1.12
N GLU A 34 -3.13 8.65 2.03
CA GLU A 34 -2.45 9.91 1.68
C GLU A 34 -1.16 9.66 0.90
N THR A 35 -0.33 8.72 1.37
CA THR A 35 0.92 8.36 0.71
C THR A 35 0.69 7.77 -0.68
N LEU A 36 -0.28 6.85 -0.83
CA LEU A 36 -0.60 6.25 -2.13
C LEU A 36 -1.14 7.28 -3.11
N THR A 37 -2.02 8.18 -2.64
CA THR A 37 -2.58 9.26 -3.47
C THR A 37 -1.46 10.17 -3.99
N GLY A 38 -0.52 10.57 -3.13
CA GLY A 38 0.63 11.37 -3.53
C GLY A 38 1.61 10.64 -4.47
N LEU A 39 1.62 9.32 -4.50
CA LEU A 39 2.41 8.53 -5.46
C LEU A 39 1.74 8.40 -6.82
N LEU A 40 0.41 8.31 -6.87
CA LEU A 40 -0.36 8.17 -8.10
C LEU A 40 -0.60 9.50 -8.82
N ALA A 41 -0.52 10.62 -8.10
CA ALA A 41 -0.69 11.96 -8.66
C ALA A 41 0.59 12.56 -9.29
N GLN A 42 1.70 11.80 -9.33
CA GLN A 42 2.95 12.15 -10.00
C GLN A 42 3.00 11.54 -11.40
#